data_AF-A0A397HA16-F1
#
_entry.id   AF-A0A397HA16-F1
#
_cell.length_a   1.000
_cell.length_b   1.000
_cell.length_c   1.000
_cell.angle_alpha   90.00
_cell.angle_beta   90.00
_cell.angle_gamma   90.00
#
_symmetry.space_group_name_H-M   'P 1'
#
loop_
_entity.id
_entity.type
_entity.pdbx_description
1 polymer ?
#
loop_
_entity_poly.entity_id
_entity_poly.type
_entity_poly.pdbx_seq_one_letter_code
_entity_poly.pdbx_strand_id
1 'polypeptide(L)'
;MGNVRDSETPTEWMDRIWPRLQYFRENNLLPTESKKYLEARKSVLVPTLGTYAPAIGLAICFSCDQLIYNGDQTAKMSGCNYIGMVRHWKFSCSGNKYCGVNHDEYLKIKQKSNSAYTFDDKMHMYQYGLWMQNAIRKIERAREIGRKIRAAKVIQQKWIEYMYRPDGLCASLLAEHYQLLWAVREEMRQINNV
;
A
#
# COMPACT_ATOMS: atom_id res chain seq x y z
N MET A 1 -5.70 -16.59 17.10
CA MET A 1 -4.79 -15.43 16.93
C MET A 1 -5.51 -14.20 16.38
N GLY A 2 -6.46 -14.36 15.44
CA GLY A 2 -7.14 -13.23 14.81
C GLY A 2 -8.21 -12.48 15.64
N ASN A 3 -8.50 -12.86 16.88
CA ASN A 3 -9.60 -12.24 17.62
C ASN A 3 -9.25 -10.83 18.12
N VAL A 4 -10.09 -9.85 17.74
CA VAL A 4 -10.09 -8.46 18.21
C VAL A 4 -10.91 -8.37 19.48
N ARG A 5 -10.41 -7.66 20.50
CA ARG A 5 -11.15 -7.42 21.75
C ARG A 5 -12.08 -6.21 21.60
N ASP A 6 -13.13 -6.13 22.42
CA ASP A 6 -14.17 -5.10 22.28
C ASP A 6 -13.67 -3.66 22.40
N SER A 7 -12.64 -3.42 23.20
CA SER A 7 -12.06 -2.10 23.44
C SER A 7 -10.80 -1.80 22.60
N GLU A 8 -10.37 -2.72 21.74
CA GLU A 8 -9.13 -2.56 20.96
C GLU A 8 -9.40 -1.89 19.62
N THR A 9 -8.63 -0.87 19.31
CA THR A 9 -8.50 -0.33 17.96
C THR A 9 -7.79 -1.35 17.04
N PRO A 10 -7.95 -1.23 15.70
CA PRO A 10 -7.27 -2.13 14.77
C PRO A 10 -5.73 -2.15 14.90
N THR A 11 -5.13 -1.00 15.25
CA THR A 11 -3.68 -0.90 15.48
C THR A 11 -3.27 -1.60 16.77
N GLU A 12 -3.97 -1.36 17.87
CA GLU A 12 -3.69 -2.04 19.16
C GLU A 12 -3.86 -3.55 19.04
N TRP A 13 -4.86 -4.01 18.27
CA TRP A 13 -5.02 -5.42 17.94
C TRP A 13 -3.79 -5.97 17.23
N MET A 14 -3.33 -5.30 16.16
CA MET A 14 -2.17 -5.70 15.39
C MET A 14 -0.92 -5.77 16.28
N ASP A 15 -0.65 -4.73 17.06
CA ASP A 15 0.51 -4.66 17.96
C ASP A 15 0.49 -5.80 18.98
N ARG A 16 -0.67 -6.09 19.57
CA ARG A 16 -0.81 -7.19 20.53
C ARG A 16 -0.52 -8.56 19.92
N ILE A 17 -0.97 -8.81 18.69
CA ILE A 17 -0.78 -10.12 18.07
C ILE A 17 0.56 -10.24 17.34
N TRP A 18 1.25 -9.12 17.10
CA TRP A 18 2.42 -9.04 16.24
C TRP A 18 3.55 -10.00 16.65
N PRO A 19 4.00 -10.05 17.92
CA PRO A 19 5.10 -10.93 18.31
C PRO A 19 4.75 -12.42 18.12
N ARG A 20 3.50 -12.77 18.42
CA ARG A 20 3.01 -14.14 18.23
C ARG A 20 2.87 -14.48 16.76
N LEU A 21 2.43 -13.53 15.93
CA LEU A 21 2.34 -13.71 14.49
C LEU A 21 3.72 -13.92 13.87
N GLN A 22 4.73 -13.17 14.29
CA GLN A 22 6.12 -13.35 13.86
C GLN A 22 6.63 -14.75 14.22
N TYR A 23 6.46 -15.19 15.46
CA TYR A 23 6.84 -16.55 15.89
C TYR A 23 6.20 -17.62 15.00
N PHE A 24 4.91 -17.50 14.68
CA PHE A 24 4.23 -18.47 13.82
C PHE A 24 4.75 -18.45 12.38
N ARG A 25 5.11 -17.28 11.86
CA ARG A 25 5.70 -17.14 10.51
C ARG A 25 7.09 -17.76 10.44
N GLU A 26 7.96 -17.44 11.39
CA GLU A 26 9.34 -17.91 11.45
C GLU A 26 9.42 -19.43 11.61
N ASN A 27 8.46 -20.02 12.33
CA ASN A 27 8.40 -21.46 12.57
C ASN A 27 7.49 -22.21 11.58
N ASN A 28 7.01 -21.57 10.51
CA ASN A 28 6.10 -22.17 9.52
C ASN A 28 4.83 -22.82 10.13
N LEU A 29 4.33 -22.27 11.25
CA LEU A 29 3.18 -22.80 12.00
C LEU A 29 1.83 -22.26 11.50
N LEU A 30 1.83 -21.47 10.43
CA LEU A 30 0.62 -20.92 9.83
C LEU A 30 -0.08 -21.97 8.95
N PRO A 31 -1.40 -22.20 9.11
CA PRO A 31 -2.19 -23.00 8.17
C PRO A 31 -1.96 -22.57 6.72
N THR A 32 -1.94 -23.51 5.78
CA THR A 32 -1.62 -23.26 4.36
C THR A 32 -2.50 -22.15 3.75
N GLU A 33 -3.79 -22.12 4.08
CA GLU A 33 -4.74 -21.08 3.64
C GLU A 33 -4.40 -19.68 4.21
N SER A 34 -3.82 -19.63 5.41
CA SER A 34 -3.48 -18.39 6.12
C SER A 34 -2.13 -17.80 5.74
N LYS A 35 -1.33 -18.44 4.88
CA LYS A 35 0.04 -17.99 4.58
C LYS A 35 0.14 -16.66 3.82
N LYS A 36 -0.98 -16.08 3.38
CA LYS A 36 -1.00 -14.87 2.53
C LYS A 36 -1.42 -13.62 3.30
N TYR A 37 -2.32 -13.77 4.26
CA TYR A 37 -2.82 -12.70 5.12
C TYR A 37 -3.54 -13.31 6.33
N LEU A 38 -3.71 -12.52 7.39
CA LEU A 38 -4.49 -12.87 8.57
C LEU A 38 -5.74 -12.00 8.65
N GLU A 39 -6.93 -12.60 8.63
CA GLU A 39 -8.17 -11.87 8.89
C GLU A 39 -8.37 -11.64 10.39
N ALA A 40 -8.73 -10.42 10.74
CA ALA A 40 -9.24 -10.09 12.06
C ALA A 40 -10.66 -10.65 12.20
N ARG A 41 -10.92 -11.27 13.34
CA ARG A 41 -12.20 -11.87 13.70
C ARG A 41 -12.68 -11.29 15.02
N LYS A 42 -13.98 -11.31 15.27
CA LYS A 42 -14.52 -10.86 16.56
C LYS A 42 -15.45 -11.93 17.11
N SER A 43 -15.22 -12.37 18.34
CA SER A 43 -16.10 -13.33 18.99
C SER A 43 -17.45 -12.68 19.29
N VAL A 44 -18.53 -13.34 18.86
CA VAL A 44 -19.92 -12.95 19.07
C VAL A 44 -20.65 -14.13 19.70
N LEU A 45 -21.40 -13.85 20.76
CA LEU A 45 -22.29 -14.84 21.37
C LEU A 45 -23.61 -14.87 20.59
N VAL A 46 -23.94 -16.03 20.04
CA VAL A 46 -25.21 -16.29 19.37
C VAL A 46 -26.07 -17.17 20.29
N PRO A 47 -27.23 -16.69 20.77
CA PRO A 47 -28.01 -17.36 21.82
C PRO A 47 -28.33 -18.85 21.55
N THR A 48 -28.44 -19.26 20.30
CA THR A 48 -28.80 -20.62 19.88
C THR A 48 -27.64 -21.45 19.31
N LEU A 49 -26.51 -20.82 18.95
CA LEU A 49 -25.39 -21.47 18.23
C LEU A 49 -24.06 -21.42 19.01
N GLY A 50 -24.06 -20.80 20.19
CA GLY A 50 -22.85 -20.62 21.00
C GLY A 50 -21.99 -19.45 20.52
N THR A 51 -20.68 -19.52 20.75
CA THR A 51 -19.75 -18.46 20.37
C THR A 51 -19.21 -18.68 18.96
N TYR A 52 -19.40 -17.70 18.07
CA TYR A 52 -18.86 -17.70 16.71
C TYR A 52 -17.94 -16.48 16.51
N ALA A 53 -16.93 -16.59 15.66
CA ALA A 53 -15.97 -15.51 15.40
C ALA A 53 -15.92 -15.15 13.89
N PRO A 54 -16.88 -14.35 13.38
CA PRO A 54 -16.85 -13.86 12.01
C PRO A 54 -15.63 -12.96 11.75
N ALA A 55 -15.18 -12.92 10.50
CA ALA A 55 -14.21 -11.92 10.07
C ALA A 55 -14.87 -10.55 9.96
N ILE A 56 -14.19 -9.52 10.48
CA ILE A 56 -14.76 -8.18 10.66
C ILE A 56 -14.28 -7.17 9.61
N GLY A 57 -13.91 -7.65 8.42
CA GLY A 57 -13.48 -6.77 7.34
C GLY A 57 -12.11 -6.11 7.57
N LEU A 58 -11.26 -6.67 8.43
CA LEU A 58 -9.87 -6.24 8.64
C LEU A 58 -8.92 -7.40 8.39
N ALA A 59 -7.76 -7.12 7.81
CA ALA A 59 -6.75 -8.15 7.57
C ALA A 59 -5.32 -7.58 7.60
N ILE A 60 -4.35 -8.40 8.00
CA ILE A 60 -2.92 -8.09 7.90
C ILE A 60 -2.36 -8.77 6.65
N CYS A 61 -1.85 -8.00 5.70
CA CYS A 61 -1.20 -8.53 4.51
C CYS A 61 0.21 -9.00 4.84
N PHE A 62 0.53 -10.29 4.72
CA PHE A 62 1.87 -10.81 5.07
C PHE A 62 2.97 -10.45 4.07
N SER A 63 2.58 -9.88 2.92
CA SER A 63 3.50 -9.43 1.90
C SER A 63 4.14 -8.09 2.25
N CYS A 64 3.37 -7.18 2.86
CA CYS A 64 3.81 -5.82 3.20
C CYS A 64 3.67 -5.49 4.69
N ASP A 65 3.16 -6.41 5.49
CA ASP A 65 2.93 -6.26 6.92
C ASP A 65 1.99 -5.10 7.27
N GLN A 66 1.12 -4.71 6.34
CA GLN A 66 0.15 -3.62 6.53
C GLN A 66 -1.22 -4.15 6.95
N LEU A 67 -1.87 -3.38 7.82
CA LEU A 67 -3.29 -3.52 8.14
C LEU A 67 -4.15 -2.99 6.99
N ILE A 68 -5.08 -3.81 6.52
CA ILE A 68 -5.95 -3.58 5.37
C ILE A 68 -7.41 -3.64 5.81
N TYR A 69 -8.19 -2.64 5.40
CA TYR A 69 -9.64 -2.69 5.48
C TYR A 69 -10.19 -3.43 4.26
N ASN A 70 -10.79 -4.59 4.50
CA ASN A 70 -11.42 -5.44 3.50
C ASN A 70 -12.87 -5.03 3.17
N GLY A 71 -13.47 -4.12 3.94
CA GLY A 71 -14.89 -3.74 3.82
C GLY A 71 -15.81 -4.67 4.60
N ASP A 72 -17.05 -4.22 4.84
CA ASP A 72 -18.09 -5.07 5.42
C ASP A 72 -18.35 -6.26 4.50
N GLN A 73 -18.45 -7.45 5.10
CA GLN A 73 -18.87 -8.67 4.40
C GLN A 73 -20.35 -8.55 4.01
N THR A 74 -20.66 -7.77 2.97
CA THR A 74 -22.00 -7.80 2.39
C THR A 74 -22.14 -9.13 1.67
N ALA A 75 -22.83 -10.08 2.32
CA ALA A 75 -23.19 -11.36 1.76
C ALA A 75 -23.85 -11.16 0.39
N LYS A 76 -23.12 -11.45 -0.69
CA LYS A 76 -23.67 -11.70 -2.02
C LYS A 76 -22.65 -12.42 -2.89
N MET A 77 -23.09 -13.59 -3.34
CA MET A 77 -22.49 -14.52 -4.30
C MET A 77 -21.33 -15.38 -3.78
N SER A 78 -21.60 -16.68 -3.82
CA SER A 78 -20.69 -17.81 -3.61
C SER A 78 -19.24 -17.52 -4.04
N GLY A 79 -18.32 -17.57 -3.08
CA GLY A 79 -16.98 -18.09 -3.33
C GLY A 79 -15.78 -17.15 -3.23
N CYS A 80 -15.93 -15.82 -3.13
CA CYS A 80 -14.75 -14.93 -3.06
C CYS A 80 -14.97 -13.68 -2.17
N ASN A 81 -14.75 -13.85 -0.85
CA ASN A 81 -14.83 -12.80 0.18
C ASN A 81 -13.55 -11.91 0.28
N TYR A 82 -12.78 -11.73 -0.80
CA TYR A 82 -11.42 -11.16 -0.74
C TYR A 82 -11.24 -9.82 -1.48
N ILE A 83 -12.32 -9.08 -1.77
CA ILE A 83 -12.29 -7.88 -2.63
C ILE A 83 -11.27 -6.86 -2.15
N GLY A 84 -11.21 -6.57 -0.85
CA GLY A 84 -10.26 -5.60 -0.29
C GLY A 84 -8.80 -6.06 -0.37
N MET A 85 -8.52 -7.33 -0.09
CA MET A 85 -7.17 -7.89 -0.16
C MET A 85 -6.66 -7.95 -1.61
N VAL A 86 -7.52 -8.37 -2.54
CA VAL A 86 -7.24 -8.35 -3.98
C VAL A 86 -6.95 -6.92 -4.45
N ARG A 87 -7.78 -5.95 -4.04
CA ARG A 87 -7.57 -4.53 -4.34
C ARG A 87 -6.24 -4.05 -3.78
N HIS A 88 -5.92 -4.41 -2.53
CA HIS A 88 -4.65 -4.07 -1.91
C HIS A 88 -3.46 -4.65 -2.70
N TRP A 89 -3.45 -5.95 -3.02
CA TRP A 89 -2.40 -6.58 -3.81
C TRP A 89 -2.23 -5.91 -5.18
N LYS A 90 -3.34 -5.63 -5.87
CA LYS A 90 -3.32 -4.98 -7.17
C LYS A 90 -2.74 -3.56 -7.11
N PHE A 91 -3.07 -2.79 -6.07
CA PHE A 91 -2.93 -1.33 -6.15
C PHE A 91 -1.95 -0.72 -5.15
N SER A 92 -1.76 -1.32 -3.99
CA SER A 92 -1.14 -0.66 -2.84
C SER A 92 -0.09 -1.51 -2.12
N CYS A 93 -0.07 -2.82 -2.33
CA CYS A 93 0.89 -3.71 -1.69
C CYS A 93 2.33 -3.32 -2.05
N SER A 94 3.16 -3.08 -1.03
CA SER A 94 4.58 -2.75 -1.21
C SER A 94 5.42 -3.99 -1.48
N GLY A 95 5.12 -5.12 -0.85
CA GLY A 95 5.81 -6.39 -1.08
C GLY A 95 5.19 -7.26 -2.18
N ASN A 96 5.80 -8.43 -2.43
CA ASN A 96 5.40 -9.39 -3.46
C ASN A 96 5.17 -10.83 -2.95
N LYS A 97 5.29 -11.10 -1.64
CA LYS A 97 5.22 -12.47 -1.07
C LYS A 97 3.86 -13.16 -1.26
N TYR A 98 2.83 -12.44 -1.69
CA TYR A 98 1.54 -13.03 -2.06
C TYR A 98 1.58 -13.78 -3.40
N CYS A 99 2.54 -13.47 -4.27
CA CYS A 99 2.80 -14.16 -5.53
C CYS A 99 3.87 -15.23 -5.29
N GLY A 100 3.45 -16.49 -5.15
CA GLY A 100 4.36 -17.60 -4.86
C GLY A 100 5.07 -18.19 -6.08
N VAL A 101 4.78 -17.68 -7.28
CA VAL A 101 5.37 -18.19 -8.54
C VAL A 101 6.30 -17.17 -9.16
N ASN A 102 7.42 -17.65 -9.68
CA ASN A 102 8.34 -16.87 -10.50
C ASN A 102 7.89 -16.84 -11.98
N HIS A 103 8.63 -16.12 -12.81
CA HIS A 103 8.29 -15.96 -14.23
C HIS A 103 8.29 -17.30 -14.99
N ASP A 104 9.30 -18.14 -14.77
CA ASP A 104 9.45 -19.42 -15.45
C ASP A 104 8.35 -20.41 -15.04
N GLU A 105 8.01 -20.45 -13.77
CA GLU A 105 6.88 -21.22 -13.23
C GLU A 105 5.56 -20.74 -13.82
N TYR A 106 5.36 -19.42 -13.90
CA TYR A 106 4.18 -18.85 -14.56
C TYR A 106 4.10 -19.27 -16.03
N LEU A 107 5.21 -19.25 -16.77
CA LEU A 107 5.25 -19.71 -18.16
C LEU A 107 4.94 -21.21 -18.28
N LYS A 108 5.50 -22.05 -17.40
CA LYS A 108 5.19 -23.49 -17.34
C LYS A 108 3.70 -23.73 -17.09
N ILE A 109 3.09 -22.99 -16.16
CA ILE A 109 1.64 -23.09 -15.91
C ILE A 109 0.88 -22.67 -17.17
N LYS A 110 1.22 -21.52 -17.76
CA LYS A 110 0.54 -20.99 -18.95
C LYS A 110 0.62 -21.91 -20.18
N GLN A 111 1.65 -22.74 -20.28
CA GLN A 111 1.84 -23.71 -21.36
C GLN A 111 1.00 -24.98 -21.20
N LYS A 112 0.42 -25.23 -20.02
CA LYS A 112 -0.48 -26.38 -19.81
C LYS A 112 -1.74 -26.25 -20.66
N SER A 113 -2.30 -27.38 -21.08
CA SER A 113 -3.64 -27.40 -21.66
C SER A 113 -4.69 -27.02 -20.61
N ASN A 114 -5.80 -26.42 -21.04
CA ASN A 114 -6.86 -26.00 -20.12
C ASN A 114 -7.43 -27.16 -19.27
N SER A 115 -7.39 -28.39 -19.79
CA SER A 115 -7.82 -29.61 -19.10
C SER A 115 -6.84 -30.08 -18.01
N ALA A 116 -5.59 -29.62 -18.06
CA ALA A 116 -4.55 -29.96 -17.08
C ALA A 116 -4.41 -28.92 -15.95
N TYR A 117 -5.21 -27.86 -15.95
CA TYR A 117 -5.17 -26.83 -14.90
C TYR A 117 -5.73 -27.34 -13.57
N THR A 118 -4.87 -27.37 -12.56
CA THR A 118 -5.30 -27.56 -11.18
C THR A 118 -5.93 -26.27 -10.63
N PHE A 119 -6.63 -26.38 -9.49
CA PHE A 119 -7.08 -25.19 -8.76
C PHE A 119 -5.90 -24.27 -8.39
N ASP A 120 -4.78 -24.86 -7.96
CA ASP A 120 -3.57 -24.12 -7.61
C ASP A 120 -2.96 -23.39 -8.80
N ASP A 121 -2.95 -24.01 -9.99
CA ASP A 121 -2.49 -23.35 -11.22
C ASP A 121 -3.29 -22.08 -11.50
N LYS A 122 -4.62 -22.15 -11.41
CA LYS A 122 -5.51 -21.00 -11.61
C LYS A 122 -5.25 -19.91 -10.57
N MET A 123 -5.07 -20.30 -9.30
CA MET A 123 -4.78 -19.36 -8.22
C MET A 123 -3.43 -18.67 -8.42
N HIS A 124 -2.38 -19.41 -8.78
CA HIS A 124 -1.06 -18.85 -9.05
C HIS A 124 -1.07 -17.89 -10.25
N MET A 125 -1.76 -18.25 -11.35
CA MET A 125 -1.92 -17.36 -12.50
C MET A 125 -2.64 -16.06 -12.12
N TYR A 126 -3.71 -16.16 -11.34
CA TYR A 126 -4.47 -14.99 -10.88
C TYR A 126 -3.59 -14.05 -10.04
N GLN A 127 -2.84 -14.60 -9.09
CA GLN A 127 -1.95 -13.80 -8.23
C GLN A 127 -0.80 -13.16 -8.99
N TYR A 128 -0.20 -13.89 -9.94
CA TYR A 128 0.83 -13.36 -10.83
C TYR A 128 0.27 -12.20 -11.67
N GLY A 129 -0.98 -12.32 -12.15
CA GLY A 129 -1.71 -11.23 -12.80
C GLY A 129 -1.86 -9.98 -11.94
N LEU A 130 -2.23 -10.14 -10.66
CA LEU A 130 -2.32 -9.01 -9.72
C LEU A 130 -0.96 -8.35 -9.48
N TRP A 131 0.10 -9.16 -9.35
CA TRP A 131 1.47 -8.67 -9.21
C TRP A 131 1.93 -7.87 -10.43
N MET A 132 1.72 -8.37 -11.64
CA MET A 132 2.05 -7.63 -12.86
C MET A 132 1.33 -6.28 -12.92
N GLN A 133 0.03 -6.24 -12.60
CA GLN A 133 -0.73 -4.99 -12.59
C GLN A 133 -0.19 -3.98 -11.56
N ASN A 134 0.19 -4.45 -10.37
CA ASN A 134 0.83 -3.61 -9.35
C ASN A 134 2.18 -3.07 -9.82
N ALA A 135 3.02 -3.92 -10.42
CA ALA A 135 4.33 -3.57 -10.92
C ALA A 135 4.26 -2.52 -12.04
N ILE A 136 3.39 -2.73 -13.03
CA ILE A 136 3.14 -1.78 -14.12
C ILE A 136 2.75 -0.41 -13.55
N ARG A 137 1.79 -0.39 -12.62
CA ARG A 137 1.32 0.85 -12.00
C ARG A 137 2.44 1.59 -11.26
N LYS A 138 3.30 0.88 -10.53
CA LYS A 138 4.46 1.48 -9.84
C LYS A 138 5.42 2.12 -10.83
N ILE A 139 5.68 1.45 -11.95
CA ILE A 139 6.53 1.98 -13.04
C ILE A 139 5.91 3.23 -13.66
N GLU A 140 4.60 3.23 -13.94
CA GLU A 140 3.88 4.39 -14.46
C GLU A 140 3.96 5.60 -13.52
N ARG A 141 3.71 5.39 -12.23
CA ARG A 141 3.85 6.43 -11.20
C ARG A 141 5.28 6.98 -11.15
N ALA A 142 6.28 6.11 -11.16
CA ALA A 142 7.68 6.54 -11.15
C ALA A 142 8.03 7.36 -12.40
N ARG A 143 7.55 6.96 -13.59
CA ARG A 143 7.71 7.72 -14.83
C ARG A 143 7.04 9.08 -14.77
N GLU A 144 5.84 9.16 -14.20
CA GLU A 144 5.14 10.43 -14.03
C GLU A 144 5.85 11.37 -13.06
N ILE A 145 6.28 10.86 -11.90
CA ILE A 145 7.10 11.63 -10.95
C ILE A 145 8.39 12.10 -11.63
N GLY A 146 9.06 11.25 -12.41
CA GLY A 146 10.25 11.63 -13.18
C GLY A 146 9.97 12.74 -14.21
N ARG A 147 8.80 12.75 -14.86
CA ARG A 147 8.37 13.85 -15.74
C ARG A 147 8.18 15.15 -14.96
N LYS A 148 7.51 15.10 -13.80
CA LYS A 148 7.27 16.27 -12.93
C LYS A 148 8.59 16.87 -12.42
N ILE A 149 9.53 16.02 -11.99
CA ILE A 149 10.88 16.46 -11.56
C ILE A 149 11.63 17.15 -12.70
N ARG A 150 11.62 16.58 -13.91
CA ARG A 150 12.27 17.22 -15.08
C ARG A 150 11.65 18.57 -15.41
N ALA A 151 10.32 18.67 -15.41
CA ALA A 151 9.63 19.93 -15.64
C ALA A 151 10.00 20.99 -14.58
N ALA A 152 9.99 20.62 -13.30
CA ALA A 152 10.41 21.50 -12.21
C ALA A 152 11.85 22.00 -12.39
N LYS A 153 12.78 21.12 -12.79
CA LYS A 153 14.18 21.50 -13.05
C LYS A 153 14.31 22.48 -14.22
N VAL A 154 13.56 22.28 -15.32
CA VAL A 154 13.55 23.20 -16.46
C VAL A 154 12.99 24.56 -16.06
N ILE A 155 11.87 24.58 -15.32
CA ILE A 155 11.29 25.83 -14.81
C ILE A 155 12.29 26.56 -13.92
N GLN A 156 12.91 25.86 -12.96
CA GLN A 156 13.91 26.44 -12.07
C GLN A 156 15.08 27.05 -12.86
N GLN A 157 15.59 26.34 -13.87
CA GLN A 157 16.67 26.85 -14.73
C GLN A 157 16.24 28.08 -15.51
N LYS A 158 15.05 28.06 -16.13
CA LYS A 158 14.51 29.22 -16.86
C LYS A 158 14.24 30.42 -15.96
N TRP A 159 13.82 30.17 -14.73
CA TRP A 159 13.64 31.20 -13.73
C TRP A 159 14.99 31.86 -13.38
N ILE A 160 16.05 31.07 -13.15
CA ILE A 160 17.40 31.59 -12.95
C ILE A 160 17.86 32.39 -14.18
N GLU A 161 17.75 31.83 -15.39
CA GLU A 161 18.14 32.54 -16.63
C GLU A 161 17.40 33.88 -16.80
N TYR A 162 16.11 33.95 -16.47
CA TYR A 162 15.32 35.19 -16.50
C TYR A 162 15.81 36.21 -15.47
N MET A 163 16.10 35.77 -14.23
CA MET A 163 16.55 36.63 -13.15
C MET A 163 17.94 37.25 -13.40
N TYR A 164 18.82 36.56 -14.13
CA TYR A 164 20.20 37.00 -14.39
C TYR A 164 20.45 37.47 -15.84
N ARG A 165 19.40 37.62 -16.65
CA ARG A 165 19.52 38.16 -18.02
C ARG A 165 19.80 39.67 -17.98
N PRO A 166 20.62 40.24 -18.88
CA PRO A 166 20.86 41.69 -18.95
C PRO A 166 19.59 42.53 -19.13
N ASP A 167 18.59 41.98 -19.82
CA ASP A 167 17.28 42.60 -20.07
C ASP A 167 16.19 42.09 -19.08
N GLY A 168 16.58 41.29 -18.09
CA GLY A 168 15.72 40.78 -17.01
C GLY A 168 15.62 41.77 -15.84
N LEU A 169 15.28 41.29 -14.64
CA LEU A 169 15.40 42.11 -13.43
C LEU A 169 16.88 42.50 -13.27
N CYS A 170 17.20 43.78 -13.46
CA CYS A 170 18.55 44.30 -13.23
C CYS A 170 19.00 43.90 -11.81
N ALA A 171 20.29 43.60 -11.63
CA ALA A 171 20.87 43.21 -10.34
C ALA A 171 20.51 44.17 -9.19
N SER A 172 20.23 45.44 -9.48
CA SER A 172 19.72 46.43 -8.52
C SER A 172 18.28 46.14 -8.04
N LEU A 173 17.33 45.93 -8.97
CA LEU A 173 15.96 45.54 -8.64
C LEU A 173 15.90 44.19 -7.90
N LEU A 174 16.85 43.30 -8.19
CA LEU A 174 17.01 42.04 -7.48
C LEU A 174 17.44 42.25 -6.02
N ALA A 175 18.41 43.13 -5.79
CA ALA A 175 18.87 43.48 -4.45
C ALA A 175 17.75 44.12 -3.62
N GLU A 176 16.94 45.00 -4.24
CA GLU A 176 15.76 45.58 -3.61
C GLU A 176 14.71 44.52 -3.25
N HIS A 177 14.42 43.58 -4.16
CA HIS A 177 13.49 42.48 -3.87
C HIS A 177 13.99 41.57 -2.74
N TYR A 178 15.28 41.26 -2.68
CA TYR A 178 15.86 40.47 -1.60
C TYR A 178 15.84 41.23 -0.26
N GLN A 179 16.10 42.54 -0.25
CA GLN A 179 15.97 43.35 0.96
C GLN A 179 14.53 43.38 1.47
N LEU A 180 13.54 43.55 0.58
CA LEU A 180 12.12 43.50 0.93
C LEU A 180 11.71 42.12 1.47
N LEU A 181 12.12 41.03 0.81
CA LEU A 181 11.87 39.66 1.28
C LEU A 181 12.51 39.38 2.64
N TRP A 182 13.70 39.93 2.89
CA TRP A 182 14.39 39.80 4.17
C TRP A 182 13.66 40.58 5.28
N ALA A 183 13.24 41.81 5.01
CA ALA A 183 12.47 42.64 5.94
C ALA A 183 11.13 41.96 6.33
N VAL A 184 10.39 41.45 5.35
CA VAL A 184 9.13 40.72 5.60
C VAL A 184 9.36 39.45 6.44
N ARG A 185 10.47 38.74 6.22
CA ARG A 185 10.82 37.57 7.05
C ARG A 185 11.16 37.95 8.49
N GLU A 186 11.82 39.08 8.72
CA GLU A 186 12.09 39.55 10.08
C GLU A 186 10.82 40.02 10.79
N GLU A 187 9.92 40.72 10.11
CA GLU A 187 8.61 41.06 10.71
C GLU A 187 7.79 39.82 11.09
N MET A 188 7.74 38.82 10.19
CA MET A 188 7.08 37.54 10.51
C MET A 188 7.74 36.80 11.68
N ARG A 189 9.06 36.93 11.87
CA ARG A 189 9.76 36.36 13.03
C ARG A 189 9.40 37.07 14.33
N GLN A 190 9.24 38.39 14.30
CA GLN A 190 8.84 39.13 15.49
C GLN A 190 7.40 38.81 15.90
N ILE A 191 6.48 38.65 14.94
CA ILE A 191 5.09 38.28 15.22
C ILE A 191 4.97 36.88 15.84
N ASN A 192 5.81 35.93 15.43
CA ASN A 192 5.78 34.55 15.95
C ASN A 192 6.49 34.37 17.31
N ASN A 193 7.16 35.40 17.82
CA ASN A 193 7.87 35.38 19.10
C ASN A 193 7.16 36.20 20.20
N VAL A 194 5.90 36.60 19.97
CA VAL A 194 4.96 37.19 20.95
C VAL A 194 3.93 36.13 21.32
#